data_AF-A0A2E6H431-F1
#
_entry.id   AF-A0A2E6H431-F1
#
_cell.length_a   1.000
_cell.length_b   1.000
_cell.length_c   1.000
_cell.angle_alpha   90.00
_cell.angle_beta   90.00
_cell.angle_gamma   90.00
#
_symmetry.space_group_name_H-M   'P 1'
#
loop_
_entity.id
_entity.type
_entity.pdbx_description
1 polymer ?
#
loop_
_entity_poly.entity_id
_entity_poly.type
_entity_poly.pdbx_seq_one_letter_code
_entity_poly.pdbx_strand_id
1 'polypeptide(L)' 'MAEFLGDIAFVFEILVLGIGLLIIYYGKKENSKLVRFAGYMMSAISILALTCTTFFYFKYYLNGEFDTAYPTQVIMDNK' A
#
# COMPACT_ATOMS: atom_id res chain seq x y z
N MET A 1 -13.78 10.54 1.51
CA MET A 1 -12.47 10.72 0.81
C MET A 1 -11.42 9.68 1.17
N ALA A 2 -11.47 9.06 2.36
CA ALA A 2 -10.47 8.09 2.79
C ALA A 2 -10.42 6.81 1.91
N GLU A 3 -11.57 6.33 1.43
CA GLU A 3 -11.67 5.16 0.55
C GLU A 3 -10.86 5.35 -0.74
N PHE A 4 -11.12 6.44 -1.47
CA PHE A 4 -10.40 6.77 -2.71
C PHE A 4 -8.88 6.86 -2.53
N LEU A 5 -8.42 7.40 -1.40
CA LEU A 5 -6.99 7.45 -1.10
C LEU A 5 -6.42 6.06 -0.81
N GLY A 6 -7.18 5.21 -0.12
CA GLY A 6 -6.87 3.80 0.10
C GLY A 6 -6.72 3.04 -1.21
N ASP A 7 -7.65 3.21 -2.14
CA ASP A 7 -7.61 2.57 -3.47
C ASP A 7 -6.38 3.00 -4.27
N ILE A 8 -6.05 4.29 -4.26
CA ILE A 8 -4.83 4.80 -4.92
C ILE A 8 -3.59 4.16 -4.29
N ALA A 9 -3.50 4.15 -2.96
CA ALA A 9 -2.37 3.54 -2.26
C ALA A 9 -2.22 2.05 -2.64
N PHE A 10 -3.33 1.31 -2.64
CA PHE A 10 -3.35 -0.10 -2.99
C PHE A 10 -2.89 -0.37 -4.44
N VAL A 11 -3.36 0.43 -5.40
CA VAL A 11 -2.93 0.33 -6.81
C VAL A 11 -1.43 0.63 -6.95
N PHE A 12 -0.92 1.65 -6.26
CA PHE A 12 0.50 1.96 -6.26
C PHE A 12 1.34 0.81 -5.68
N GLU A 13 0.90 0.22 -4.57
CA GLU A 13 1.61 -0.91 -3.96
C GLU A 13 1.69 -2.13 -4.90
N ILE A 14 0.61 -2.45 -5.61
CA ILE A 14 0.60 -3.50 -6.63
C ILE A 14 1.59 -3.17 -7.76
N LEU A 15 1.60 -1.92 -8.22
CA LEU A 15 2.52 -1.48 -9.27
C LEU A 15 3.99 -1.63 -8.82
N VAL A 16 4.31 -1.19 -7.60
CA VAL A 16 5.65 -1.31 -7.02
C VAL A 16 6.05 -2.79 -6.87
N LEU A 17 5.13 -3.67 -6.44
CA LEU A 17 5.37 -5.11 -6.38
C LEU A 17 5.66 -5.70 -7.77
N GLY A 18 4.89 -5.29 -8.78
CA GLY A 18 5.11 -5.66 -10.17
C GLY A 18 6.49 -5.24 -10.69
N ILE A 19 6.91 -4.00 -10.40
CA ILE A 19 8.26 -3.52 -10.72
C ILE A 19 9.34 -4.34 -10.00
N GLY A 20 9.14 -4.62 -8.71
CA GLY A 20 10.07 -5.45 -7.92
C GLY A 20 10.30 -6.83 -8.55
N LEU A 21 9.23 -7.49 -8.98
CA LEU A 21 9.31 -8.77 -9.69
C LEU A 21 10.01 -8.67 -11.04
N LEU A 22 9.75 -7.60 -11.79
CA LEU A 22 10.45 -7.30 -13.05
C LEU A 22 11.96 -7.12 -12.84
N ILE A 23 12.36 -6.39 -11.79
CA ILE A 23 13.77 -6.20 -11.42
C ILE A 23 14.42 -7.54 -11.04
N ILE A 24 13.72 -8.41 -10.29
CA ILE A 24 14.22 -9.76 -9.98
C ILE A 24 14.46 -10.55 -11.27
N TYR A 25 13.54 -10.47 -12.24
CA TYR A 25 13.67 -11.14 -13.53
C TYR A 25 14.88 -10.64 -14.32
N TYR A 26 15.07 -9.32 -14.44
CA TYR A 26 16.24 -8.76 -15.12
C TYR A 26 17.55 -9.07 -14.40
N GLY A 27 17.58 -8.97 -13.08
CA GLY A 27 18.75 -9.34 -12.28
C GLY A 27 19.12 -10.82 -12.43
N LYS A 28 18.13 -11.72 -12.63
CA LYS A 28 18.38 -13.12 -12.99
C LYS A 28 19.04 -13.25 -14.37
N LYS A 29 18.54 -12.51 -15.36
CA LYS A 29 19.06 -12.52 -16.73
C LYS A 29 20.51 -12.03 -16.81
N GLU A 30 20.86 -11.00 -16.03
CA GLU A 30 22.19 -10.39 -16.04
C GLU A 30 23.18 -11.03 -15.05
N ASN A 31 22.77 -12.05 -14.28
CA ASN A 31 23.54 -12.63 -13.16
C ASN A 31 24.01 -11.60 -12.11
N SER A 32 23.39 -10.42 -12.07
CA SER A 32 23.72 -9.37 -11.11
C SER A 32 23.04 -9.64 -9.76
N LYS A 33 23.85 -10.03 -8.76
CA LYS A 33 23.37 -10.28 -7.39
C LYS A 33 22.77 -9.02 -6.77
N LEU A 34 23.32 -7.85 -7.09
CA LEU A 34 22.87 -6.57 -6.54
C LEU A 34 21.46 -6.20 -7.05
N VAL A 35 21.22 -6.34 -8.35
CA VAL A 35 19.90 -6.06 -8.96
C VAL A 35 18.84 -7.01 -8.43
N ARG A 36 19.17 -8.30 -8.28
CA ARG A 36 18.25 -9.28 -7.67
C ARG A 36 17.93 -8.93 -6.23
N PHE A 37 18.93 -8.53 -5.44
CA PHE A 37 18.73 -8.12 -4.05
C PHE A 37 17.81 -6.89 -3.96
N ALA A 38 18.02 -5.89 -4.80
CA ALA A 38 17.15 -4.72 -4.87
C ALA A 38 15.70 -5.12 -5.19
N GLY A 39 15.49 -5.99 -6.17
CA GLY A 39 14.16 -6.49 -6.51
C GLY A 39 13.49 -7.28 -5.38
N TYR A 40 14.25 -8.11 -4.64
CA TYR A 40 13.73 -8.82 -3.47
C TYR A 40 13.35 -7.87 -2.33
N MET A 41 14.20 -6.88 -2.02
CA MET A 41 13.92 -5.87 -1.01
C MET A 41 12.65 -5.08 -1.36
N MET A 42 12.56 -4.62 -2.61
CA MET A 42 11.41 -3.87 -3.10
C MET A 42 10.12 -4.69 -2.98
N SER A 43 10.15 -5.96 -3.41
CA SER A 43 9.00 -6.86 -3.33
C SER A 43 8.59 -7.15 -1.87
N ALA A 44 9.55 -7.39 -0.98
CA ALA A 44 9.27 -7.68 0.42
C ALA A 44 8.63 -6.48 1.14
N ILE A 45 9.14 -5.28 0.91
CA ILE A 45 8.57 -4.04 1.48
C ILE A 45 7.17 -3.81 0.93
N SER A 46 6.94 -3.99 -0.37
CA SER A 46 5.60 -3.86 -0.97
C SER A 46 4.59 -4.84 -0.39
N ILE A 47 4.97 -6.09 -0.13
CA ILE A 47 4.08 -7.07 0.50
C ILE A 47 3.70 -6.65 1.93
N LEU A 48 4.67 -6.14 2.68
CA LEU A 48 4.42 -5.65 4.05
C LEU A 48 3.51 -4.42 4.03
N ALA A 49 3.72 -3.50 3.08
CA ALA A 49 2.85 -2.35 2.86
C ALA A 49 1.42 -2.77 2.49
N LEU A 50 1.24 -3.67 1.51
CA LEU A 50 -0.07 -4.25 1.14
C LEU A 50 -0.80 -4.82 2.34
N THR A 51 -0.09 -5.56 3.19
CA THR A 51 -0.68 -6.15 4.39
C THR A 51 -1.16 -5.07 5.35
N CYS A 52 -0.37 -4.01 5.54
CA CYS A 52 -0.74 -2.86 6.39
C CYS A 52 -1.96 -2.13 5.83
N THR A 53 -1.91 -1.77 4.55
CA THR A 53 -2.98 -1.05 3.84
C THR A 53 -4.28 -1.84 3.89
N THR A 54 -4.23 -3.14 3.57
CA THR A 54 -5.39 -4.04 3.63
C THR A 54 -5.98 -4.11 5.05
N PHE A 55 -5.14 -4.26 6.08
CA PHE A 55 -5.61 -4.34 7.47
C PHE A 55 -6.37 -3.07 7.89
N PHE A 56 -5.81 -1.89 7.64
CA PHE A 56 -6.48 -0.63 7.97
C PHE A 56 -7.69 -0.37 7.09
N TYR A 57 -7.64 -0.75 5.81
CA TYR A 57 -8.78 -0.66 4.91
C TYR A 57 -9.99 -1.42 5.47
N PHE A 58 -9.81 -2.68 5.87
CA PHE A 58 -10.88 -3.47 6.50
C PHE A 58 -11.34 -2.87 7.82
N LYS A 59 -10.41 -2.38 8.66
CA LYS A 59 -10.75 -1.74 9.93
C LYS A 59 -11.66 -0.53 9.73
N TYR A 60 -11.32 0.35 8.78
CA TYR A 60 -12.10 1.54 8.47
C TYR A 60 -13.43 1.22 7.81
N TYR A 61 -13.45 0.21 6.94
CA TYR A 61 -14.68 -0.30 6.34
C TYR A 61 -15.67 -0.79 7.40
N LEU A 62 -15.22 -1.61 8.36
CA LEU A 62 -16.07 -2.15 9.41
C LEU A 62 -16.56 -1.08 10.41
N ASN A 63 -15.82 0.02 10.56
CA ASN A 63 -16.23 1.16 11.39
C ASN A 63 -17.23 2.10 10.67
N GLY A 64 -17.57 1.84 9.40
CA GLY A 64 -18.41 2.73 8.59
C GLY A 64 -17.76 4.07 8.27
N GLU A 65 -16.44 4.21 8.42
CA GLU A 65 -15.74 5.48 8.15
C GLU A 65 -15.78 5.86 6.66
N PHE A 66 -16.04 4.90 5.78
CA PHE A 66 -16.23 5.14 4.36
C PHE A 66 -17.67 5.55 3.99
N ASP A 67 -18.64 5.42 4.89
CA ASP A 67 -20.04 5.80 4.64
C ASP A 67 -20.25 7.33 4.63
N THR A 68 -19.21 8.10 4.99
CA THR A 68 -19.26 9.57 5.01
C THR A 68 -18.18 10.18 4.11
N ALA A 69 -18.59 11.14 3.27
CA ALA A 69 -17.67 11.79 2.32
C ALA A 69 -16.68 12.75 3.03
N TYR A 70 -17.13 13.36 4.13
CA TYR A 70 -16.40 14.34 4.94
C TYR A 70 -16.26 13.85 6.39
N PRO A 71 -15.14 14.15 7.06
CA PRO A 71 -15.00 13.84 8.48
C PRO A 71 -16.10 14.56 9.25
N THR A 72 -16.83 13.84 10.09
CA THR A 72 -17.71 14.45 11.10
C THR A 72 -16.82 15.30 11.98
N GLN A 73 -16.90 16.62 11.84
CA GLN A 73 -16.11 17.53 12.65
C GLN A 73 -16.48 17.25 14.10
N VAL A 74 -15.53 16.74 14.89
CA VAL A 74 -15.62 16.79 16.34
C VAL A 74 -15.56 18.27 16.67
N ILE A 75 -16.73 18.91 16.79
CA ILE A 75 -16.83 20.23 17.40
C ILE A 75 -16.30 20.01 18.81
N MET A 76 -15.07 20.46 19.06
CA MET A 76 -14.52 20.56 20.40
C MET A 76 -15.37 21.61 21.12
N ASP A 77 -16.51 21.18 21.69
CA ASP A 77 -17.28 21.98 22.64
C ASP A 77 -16.40 22.12 23.88
N ASN A 78 -15.65 23.21 23.91
CA ASN A 78 -14.90 23.63 25.07
C ASN A 78 -15.92 24.23 26.05
N LYS A 79 -16.42 23.39 26.97
CA LYS A 79 -17.21 23.82 28.11
C LYS A 79 -16.34 23.92 29.36
#